data_AF-K6YCV8-F1
#
_entry.id   AF-K6YCV8-F1
#
_cell.length_a   1.000
_cell.length_b   1.000
_cell.length_c   1.000
_cell.angle_alpha   90.00
_cell.angle_beta   90.00
_cell.angle_gamma   90.00
#
_symmetry.space_group_name_H-M   'P 1'
#
loop_
_entity.id
_entity.type
_entity.pdbx_description
1 polymer ?
#
loop_
_entity_poly.entity_id
_entity_poly.type
_entity_poly.pdbx_seq_one_letter_code
_entity_poly.pdbx_strand_id
1 'polypeptide(L)'
;MNNLKTSLAVLLALSINACVTEKVESVSDSATLGANDDLTSPNALHSTKQAVIDAEKAVENQNFELLAFTNKVINFPGIDMNLYPLDDLQQQCGVKYLSGSGDTLEIGESTEGRKALKNYATTYNLIVLKGCQTFHKNNQK
;
A
#
# COMPACT_ATOMS: atom_id res chain seq x y z
N MET A 1 49.64 -20.89 27.64
CA MET A 1 49.34 -21.70 28.83
C MET A 1 48.86 -20.77 29.94
N ASN A 2 47.74 -21.15 30.58
CA ASN A 2 47.18 -20.66 31.86
C ASN A 2 46.26 -19.42 31.70
N ASN A 3 44.96 -19.56 31.47
CA ASN A 3 43.88 -19.90 32.43
C ASN A 3 43.85 -18.99 33.67
N LEU A 4 42.90 -18.05 33.71
CA LEU A 4 42.39 -17.52 34.96
C LEU A 4 40.86 -17.37 34.89
N LYS A 5 40.21 -18.20 35.71
CA LYS A 5 38.78 -18.24 36.03
C LYS A 5 38.40 -17.04 36.89
N THR A 6 37.20 -16.48 36.70
CA THR A 6 36.29 -15.83 37.67
C THR A 6 35.35 -14.89 36.89
N SER A 7 34.09 -14.64 37.22
CA SER A 7 33.13 -15.28 38.11
C SER A 7 31.75 -14.77 37.68
N LEU A 8 30.77 -15.64 37.86
CA LEU A 8 29.33 -15.46 37.83
C LEU A 8 28.83 -14.15 38.46
N ALA A 9 27.97 -13.40 37.75
CA ALA A 9 27.00 -12.48 38.36
C ALA A 9 25.80 -12.29 37.42
N VAL A 10 24.84 -13.20 37.53
CA VAL A 10 23.49 -13.04 36.98
C VAL A 10 22.73 -12.14 37.97
N LEU A 11 22.50 -10.88 37.62
CA LEU A 11 21.56 -10.03 38.34
C LEU A 11 20.17 -10.18 37.73
N LEU A 12 19.34 -11.00 38.38
CA LEU A 12 17.89 -10.89 38.30
C LEU A 12 17.48 -9.62 39.04
N ALA A 13 16.92 -8.65 38.32
CA ALA A 13 16.11 -7.60 38.92
C ALA A 13 14.63 -7.95 38.69
N LEU A 14 14.00 -8.57 39.69
CA LEU A 14 12.55 -8.53 39.86
C LEU A 14 12.21 -7.18 40.52
N SER A 15 11.52 -6.31 39.79
CA SER A 15 10.78 -5.19 40.38
C SER A 15 9.30 -5.45 40.22
N ILE A 16 8.69 -5.96 41.28
CA ILE A 16 7.24 -6.04 41.47
C ILE A 16 6.84 -4.69 42.07
N ASN A 17 6.17 -3.83 41.31
CA ASN A 17 5.46 -2.69 41.87
C ASN A 17 3.96 -2.94 41.85
N ALA A 18 3.36 -2.62 42.99
CA ALA A 18 2.03 -2.99 43.43
C ALA A 18 0.92 -2.57 42.47
N CYS A 19 -0.04 -3.48 42.32
CA CYS A 19 -1.33 -3.28 41.68
C CYS A 19 -2.17 -2.30 42.52
N VAL A 20 -2.37 -1.09 42.01
CA VAL A 20 -3.44 -0.21 42.47
C VAL A 20 -4.63 -0.46 41.55
N THR A 21 -5.68 -1.09 42.10
CA THR A 21 -7.00 -1.19 41.49
C THR A 21 -7.67 0.17 41.47
N GLU A 22 -7.54 0.89 40.35
CA GLU A 22 -8.51 1.90 39.93
C GLU A 22 -9.42 1.30 38.85
N LYS A 23 -10.71 1.31 39.15
CA LYS A 23 -11.78 0.81 38.29
C LYS A 23 -11.96 1.81 37.13
N VAL A 24 -11.42 1.47 35.97
CA VAL A 24 -11.70 2.15 34.69
C VAL A 24 -12.20 1.08 33.72
N GLU A 25 -13.47 1.15 33.34
CA GLU A 25 -14.01 0.37 32.23
C GLU A 25 -13.39 0.91 30.93
N SER A 26 -12.47 0.13 30.35
CA SER A 26 -11.98 0.32 28.99
C SER A 26 -11.86 -1.05 28.32
N VAL A 27 -12.78 -1.34 27.39
CA VAL A 27 -12.56 -2.32 26.33
C VAL A 27 -12.07 -1.52 25.13
N SER A 28 -10.83 -1.79 24.70
CA SER A 28 -10.26 -1.28 23.46
C SER A 28 -9.38 -2.37 22.88
N ASP A 29 -9.89 -3.02 21.84
CA ASP A 29 -9.08 -3.72 20.85
C ASP A 29 -9.47 -3.16 19.48
N SER A 30 -8.65 -2.25 18.96
CA SER A 30 -8.17 -2.25 17.57
C SER A 30 -7.65 -0.88 17.20
N ALA A 31 -6.35 -0.86 16.92
CA ALA A 31 -5.61 0.26 16.38
C ALA A 31 -6.35 0.86 15.17
N THR A 32 -6.93 2.04 15.38
CA THR A 32 -7.46 2.86 14.29
C THR A 32 -6.31 3.70 13.76
N LEU A 33 -5.66 3.20 12.71
CA LEU A 33 -4.83 4.06 11.85
C LEU A 33 -5.79 5.00 11.12
N GLY A 34 -5.82 6.26 11.55
CA GLY A 34 -6.57 7.33 10.91
C GLY A 34 -5.98 7.64 9.54
N ALA A 35 -6.39 6.88 8.53
CA ALA A 35 -6.32 7.28 7.13
C ALA A 35 -7.52 8.21 6.85
N ASN A 36 -7.37 9.48 7.21
CA ASN A 36 -8.22 10.52 6.64
C ASN A 36 -7.64 10.88 5.27
N ASP A 37 -7.90 10.02 4.28
CA ASP A 37 -7.77 10.41 2.87
C ASP A 37 -9.18 10.47 2.30
N ASP A 38 -9.72 11.68 2.35
CA ASP A 38 -10.96 12.12 1.72
C ASP A 38 -10.84 11.97 0.20
N LEU A 39 -11.05 10.74 -0.28
CA LEU A 39 -11.36 10.49 -1.69
C LEU A 39 -12.87 10.62 -1.89
N THR A 40 -13.35 11.85 -1.74
CA THR A 40 -14.34 12.53 -2.58
C THR A 40 -15.11 11.62 -3.56
N SER A 41 -16.40 11.42 -3.26
CA SER A 41 -17.55 11.25 -4.18
C SER A 41 -17.40 10.35 -5.44
N PRO A 42 -18.16 9.24 -5.55
CA PRO A 42 -17.91 8.14 -6.52
C PRO A 42 -18.22 8.43 -8.00
N ASN A 43 -18.53 9.67 -8.42
CA ASN A 43 -19.06 9.91 -9.77
C ASN A 43 -18.40 11.04 -10.60
N ALA A 44 -17.29 11.66 -10.18
CA ALA A 44 -16.82 12.88 -10.87
C ALA A 44 -15.43 12.85 -11.55
N LEU A 45 -14.52 11.88 -11.35
CA LEU A 45 -13.14 12.10 -11.80
C LEU A 45 -12.34 10.84 -12.22
N HIS A 46 -12.85 10.03 -13.16
CA HIS A 46 -12.08 8.95 -13.80
C HIS A 46 -12.03 9.10 -15.32
N SER A 47 -11.57 10.24 -15.82
CA SER A 47 -11.27 10.39 -17.24
C SER A 47 -9.83 9.93 -17.54
N THR A 48 -9.61 9.38 -18.74
CA THR A 48 -8.26 9.01 -19.21
C THR A 48 -7.31 10.22 -19.23
N LYS A 49 -7.81 11.43 -19.53
CA LYS A 49 -7.00 12.65 -19.50
C LYS A 49 -6.49 12.95 -18.09
N GLN A 50 -7.34 12.82 -17.08
CA GLN A 50 -6.94 13.02 -15.69
C GLN A 50 -5.91 11.97 -15.26
N ALA A 51 -6.07 10.71 -15.68
CA ALA A 51 -5.11 9.65 -15.39
C ALA A 51 -3.69 9.97 -15.88
N VAL A 52 -3.55 10.59 -17.05
CA VAL A 52 -2.25 11.03 -17.57
C VAL A 52 -1.64 12.10 -16.68
N ILE A 53 -2.42 13.14 -16.35
CA ILE A 53 -1.96 14.26 -15.50
C ILE A 53 -1.51 13.75 -14.14
N ASP A 54 -2.33 12.90 -13.51
CA ASP A 54 -2.02 12.35 -12.19
C ASP A 54 -0.78 11.45 -12.23
N ALA A 55 -0.62 10.65 -13.28
CA ALA A 55 0.54 9.77 -13.45
C ALA A 55 1.84 10.55 -13.71
N GLU A 56 1.80 11.59 -14.54
CA GLU A 56 2.94 12.48 -14.79
C GLU A 56 3.37 13.15 -13.48
N LYS A 57 2.40 13.69 -12.73
CA LYS A 57 2.65 14.27 -11.40
C LYS A 57 3.20 13.25 -10.41
N ALA A 58 2.72 12.01 -10.43
CA ALA A 58 3.23 10.95 -9.57
C ALA A 58 4.71 10.65 -9.89
N VAL A 59 5.06 10.53 -11.18
CA VAL A 59 6.44 10.33 -11.64
C VAL A 59 7.35 11.51 -11.26
N GLU A 60 6.89 12.75 -11.44
CA GLU A 60 7.63 13.96 -11.04
C GLU A 60 7.95 13.98 -9.54
N ASN A 61 7.00 13.54 -8.72
CA ASN A 61 7.15 13.46 -7.27
C ASN A 61 7.81 12.16 -6.79
N GLN A 62 8.28 11.29 -7.70
CA GLN A 62 8.81 9.97 -7.39
C GLN A 62 7.86 9.08 -6.57
N ASN A 63 6.55 9.34 -6.65
CA ASN A 63 5.54 8.42 -6.15
C ASN A 63 5.23 7.41 -7.27
N PHE A 64 5.74 6.19 -7.11
CA PHE A 64 5.61 5.15 -8.13
C PHE A 64 4.53 4.11 -7.82
N GLU A 65 3.69 4.35 -6.82
CA GLU A 65 2.68 3.38 -6.40
C GLU A 65 1.73 3.03 -7.55
N LEU A 66 1.66 1.75 -7.91
CA LEU A 66 0.78 1.24 -8.95
C LEU A 66 -0.62 0.97 -8.41
N LEU A 67 -1.63 1.31 -9.19
CA LEU A 67 -3.04 1.10 -8.83
C LEU A 67 -3.43 -0.37 -9.05
N ALA A 68 -3.78 -1.05 -7.98
CA ALA A 68 -4.16 -2.45 -7.99
C ALA A 68 -5.66 -2.64 -7.73
N PHE A 69 -6.25 -3.61 -8.41
CA PHE A 69 -7.60 -4.08 -8.17
C PHE A 69 -7.57 -5.26 -7.21
N THR A 70 -8.39 -5.21 -6.15
CA THR A 70 -8.49 -6.26 -5.13
C THR A 70 -9.63 -7.21 -5.43
N ASN A 71 -9.44 -8.00 -6.47
CA ASN A 71 -10.33 -9.09 -6.85
C ASN A 71 -9.91 -10.37 -6.10
N LYS A 72 -10.36 -11.55 -6.56
CA LYS A 72 -9.82 -12.85 -6.12
C LYS A 72 -8.29 -12.95 -6.24
N VAL A 73 -7.71 -12.22 -7.19
CA VAL A 73 -6.27 -12.11 -7.39
C VAL A 73 -5.94 -10.64 -7.59
N ILE A 74 -4.83 -10.19 -7.00
CA ILE A 74 -4.31 -8.83 -7.22
C ILE A 74 -3.96 -8.69 -8.70
N ASN A 75 -4.49 -7.66 -9.32
CA ASN A 75 -4.20 -7.35 -10.72
C ASN A 75 -3.92 -5.86 -10.88
N PHE A 76 -2.98 -5.51 -11.74
CA PHE A 76 -2.70 -4.14 -12.14
C PHE A 76 -3.23 -3.93 -13.56
N PRO A 77 -4.33 -3.18 -13.73
CA PRO A 77 -4.85 -2.90 -15.06
C PRO A 77 -3.76 -2.34 -15.98
N GLY A 78 -3.67 -2.88 -17.20
CA GLY A 78 -2.69 -2.47 -18.21
C GLY A 78 -1.32 -3.13 -18.13
N ILE A 79 -1.00 -3.88 -17.07
CA ILE A 79 0.30 -4.52 -16.89
C ILE A 79 0.17 -6.03 -17.10
N ASP A 80 1.10 -6.61 -17.87
CA ASP A 80 1.20 -8.06 -18.03
C ASP A 80 1.97 -8.68 -16.85
N MET A 81 1.24 -9.37 -15.98
CA MET A 81 1.79 -10.02 -14.79
C MET A 81 2.72 -11.20 -15.10
N ASN A 82 2.74 -11.70 -16.33
CA ASN A 82 3.71 -12.73 -16.73
C ASN A 82 5.10 -12.12 -17.02
N LEU A 83 5.13 -10.85 -17.44
CA LEU A 83 6.37 -10.11 -17.69
C LEU A 83 6.87 -9.41 -16.43
N TYR A 84 5.95 -9.01 -15.56
CA TYR A 84 6.23 -8.29 -14.32
C TYR A 84 5.58 -9.02 -13.15
N PRO A 85 6.31 -9.93 -12.47
CA PRO A 85 5.81 -10.62 -11.30
C PRO A 85 5.33 -9.65 -10.21
N LEU A 86 4.30 -10.05 -9.45
CA LEU A 86 3.70 -9.23 -8.40
C LEU A 86 4.74 -8.74 -7.38
N ASP A 87 5.61 -9.64 -6.91
CA ASP A 87 6.61 -9.33 -5.89
C ASP A 87 7.60 -8.27 -6.38
N ASP A 88 8.02 -8.36 -7.66
CA ASP A 88 8.92 -7.38 -8.27
C ASP A 88 8.28 -5.99 -8.35
N LEU A 89 7.01 -5.93 -8.77
CA LEU A 89 6.26 -4.67 -8.84
C LEU A 89 6.04 -4.05 -7.46
N GLN A 90 5.68 -4.87 -6.47
CA GLN A 90 5.50 -4.44 -5.09
C GLN A 90 6.80 -3.89 -4.49
N GLN A 91 7.91 -4.60 -4.69
CA GLN A 91 9.20 -4.20 -4.15
C GLN A 91 9.76 -2.94 -4.83
N GLN A 92 9.60 -2.83 -6.15
CA GLN A 92 10.24 -1.75 -6.91
C GLN A 92 9.39 -0.48 -6.95
N CYS A 93 8.09 -0.60 -7.22
CA CYS A 93 7.23 0.56 -7.48
C CYS A 93 6.25 0.84 -6.34
N GLY A 94 5.92 -0.16 -5.53
CA GLY A 94 4.86 -0.04 -4.52
C GLY A 94 3.47 -0.20 -5.12
N VAL A 95 2.46 -0.33 -4.25
CA VAL A 95 1.09 -0.68 -4.64
C VAL A 95 0.07 0.09 -3.82
N LYS A 96 -0.90 0.68 -4.52
CA LYS A 96 -2.09 1.30 -3.93
C LYS A 96 -3.34 0.55 -4.38
N TYR A 97 -4.04 -0.03 -3.41
CA TYR A 97 -5.27 -0.76 -3.68
C TYR A 97 -6.45 0.20 -3.87
N LEU A 98 -7.18 0.03 -4.96
CA LEU A 98 -8.35 0.85 -5.25
C LEU A 98 -9.58 0.29 -4.54
N SER A 99 -10.23 1.13 -3.72
CA SER A 99 -11.53 0.81 -3.13
C SER A 99 -12.61 0.67 -4.22
N GLY A 100 -13.62 -0.18 -4.00
CA GLY A 100 -14.67 -0.44 -5.00
C GLY A 100 -14.21 -1.21 -6.24
N SER A 101 -12.98 -1.73 -6.25
CA SER A 101 -12.46 -2.49 -7.39
C SER A 101 -12.77 -3.99 -7.35
N GLY A 102 -13.27 -4.51 -6.21
CA GLY A 102 -13.42 -5.94 -5.94
C GLY A 102 -14.49 -6.66 -6.76
N ASP A 103 -14.56 -7.98 -6.65
CA ASP A 103 -15.38 -8.83 -7.54
C ASP A 103 -16.89 -8.75 -7.32
N THR A 104 -17.34 -8.15 -6.22
CA THR A 104 -18.77 -7.98 -5.93
C THR A 104 -19.21 -6.58 -6.34
N LEU A 105 -20.25 -6.49 -7.14
CA LEU A 105 -20.96 -5.23 -7.38
C LEU A 105 -21.87 -4.96 -6.19
N GLU A 106 -21.70 -3.82 -5.53
CA GLU A 106 -22.64 -3.41 -4.50
C GLU A 106 -23.97 -2.95 -5.12
N ILE A 107 -25.07 -3.09 -4.38
CA ILE A 107 -26.39 -2.67 -4.85
C ILE A 107 -26.36 -1.14 -5.04
N GLY A 108 -26.47 -0.69 -6.29
CA GLY A 108 -26.40 0.72 -6.67
C GLY A 108 -25.08 1.14 -7.35
N GLU A 109 -24.09 0.24 -7.40
CA GLU A 109 -22.85 0.47 -8.13
C GLU A 109 -23.07 0.28 -9.65
N SER A 110 -22.54 1.19 -10.47
CA SER A 110 -22.70 1.12 -11.93
C SER A 110 -21.53 0.39 -12.59
N THR A 111 -21.83 -0.48 -13.56
CA THR A 111 -20.82 -1.11 -14.41
C THR A 111 -19.98 -0.10 -15.19
N GLU A 112 -20.54 1.09 -15.44
CA GLU A 112 -19.85 2.20 -16.09
C GLU A 112 -18.75 2.80 -15.22
N GLY A 113 -19.01 2.98 -13.92
CA GLY A 113 -18.02 3.45 -12.96
C GLY A 113 -16.81 2.52 -12.89
N ARG A 114 -17.02 1.20 -12.86
CA ARG A 114 -15.94 0.21 -12.89
C ARG A 114 -15.14 0.23 -14.18
N LYS A 115 -15.80 0.44 -15.32
CA LYS A 115 -15.11 0.59 -16.60
C LYS A 115 -14.26 1.86 -16.61
N ALA A 116 -14.79 2.98 -16.11
CA ALA A 116 -14.05 4.24 -16.00
C ALA A 116 -12.83 4.08 -15.08
N LEU A 117 -13.01 3.46 -13.90
CA LEU A 117 -11.92 3.18 -12.96
C LEU A 117 -10.85 2.28 -13.58
N LYS A 118 -11.24 1.21 -14.29
CA LYS A 118 -10.30 0.32 -14.98
C LYS A 118 -9.51 1.06 -16.07
N ASN A 119 -10.17 1.90 -16.86
CA ASN A 119 -9.52 2.69 -17.90
C ASN A 119 -8.55 3.70 -17.30
N TYR A 120 -8.96 4.38 -16.23
CA TYR A 120 -8.11 5.30 -15.48
C TYR A 120 -6.85 4.59 -14.97
N ALA A 121 -7.02 3.47 -14.25
CA ALA A 121 -5.90 2.70 -13.70
C ALA A 121 -4.98 2.14 -14.79
N THR A 122 -5.54 1.70 -15.92
CA THR A 122 -4.75 1.21 -17.07
C THR A 122 -3.81 2.29 -17.60
N THR A 123 -4.32 3.50 -17.83
CA THR A 123 -3.50 4.62 -18.33
C THR A 123 -2.48 5.05 -17.30
N TYR A 124 -2.89 5.20 -16.04
CA TYR A 124 -2.01 5.61 -14.95
C TYR A 124 -0.84 4.64 -14.77
N ASN A 125 -1.12 3.35 -14.63
CA ASN A 125 -0.13 2.32 -14.34
C ASN A 125 0.93 2.19 -15.43
N LEU A 126 0.56 2.32 -16.70
CA LEU A 126 1.52 2.23 -17.82
C LEU A 126 2.57 3.36 -17.76
N ILE A 127 2.14 4.58 -17.41
CA ILE A 127 3.03 5.74 -17.31
C ILE A 127 3.91 5.60 -16.06
N VAL A 128 3.31 5.29 -14.92
CA VAL A 128 4.02 5.18 -13.64
C VAL A 128 5.04 4.04 -13.65
N LEU A 129 4.69 2.87 -14.21
CA LEU A 129 5.62 1.74 -14.35
C LEU A 129 6.86 2.14 -15.15
N LYS A 130 6.69 2.84 -16.26
CA LYS A 130 7.81 3.32 -17.08
C LYS A 130 8.69 4.32 -16.29
N GLY A 131 8.07 5.22 -15.53
CA GLY A 131 8.76 6.16 -14.65
C GLY A 131 9.59 5.43 -13.58
N CYS A 132 8.97 4.48 -12.89
CA CYS A 132 9.60 3.62 -11.88
C CYS A 132 10.81 2.87 -12.43
N GLN A 133 10.66 2.19 -13.57
CA GLN A 133 11.75 1.44 -14.22
C GLN A 133 12.91 2.36 -14.62
N THR A 134 12.60 3.55 -15.14
CA THR A 134 13.62 4.53 -15.52
C THR A 134 14.38 5.03 -14.29
N PHE A 135 13.67 5.31 -13.20
CA PHE A 135 14.26 5.72 -11.94
C PHE A 135 15.22 4.65 -11.40
N HIS A 136 14.80 3.40 -11.28
CA HIS A 136 15.66 2.31 -10.79
C HIS A 136 16.88 2.09 -11.68
N LYS A 137 16.70 2.10 -13.01
CA LYS A 137 17.81 1.96 -13.95
C LYS A 137 18.88 3.05 -13.81
N ASN A 138 18.48 4.25 -13.43
CA ASN A 138 19.41 5.37 -13.23
C ASN A 138 20.13 5.33 -11.88
N ASN A 139 19.52 4.72 -10.85
CA ASN A 139 20.09 4.61 -9.50
C ASN A 139 20.91 3.33 -9.27
N GLN A 140 20.90 2.38 -10.21
CA GLN A 140 21.72 1.16 -10.17
C GLN A 140 23.08 1.29 -10.86
N LYS A 141 23.41 2.48 -11.38
CA LYS A 141 24.71 2.78 -12.01
C LYS A 141 25.67 3.42 -11.02
#